data_AF-A0A317U945-F1
#
_entry.id   AF-A0A317U945-F1
#
_cell.length_a   1.000
_cell.length_b   1.000
_cell.length_c   1.000
_cell.angle_alpha   90.00
_cell.angle_beta   90.00
_cell.angle_gamma   90.00
#
_symmetry.space_group_name_H-M   'P 1'
#
loop_
_entity.id
_entity.type
_entity.pdbx_description
1 polymer ?
#
loop_
_entity_poly.entity_id
_entity_poly.type
_entity_poly.pdbx_seq_one_letter_code
_entity_poly.pdbx_strand_id
1 'polypeptide(L)'
;MPVLNKLQPELVKALGKARNFEEQYEALRKKSNSESLRDNQDAITYVDNVIKRYKLIKGTSPSSSDLTILRDSYLKLLKEHAAEVSVLSFSKPEDVASRLKELDFDSDTIDKMTKGLEQAGGDEDTGIALLLSLIICEQTLESCSRNEHGHPSRRF
;
A
#
# COMPACT_ATOMS: atom_id res chain seq x y z
N MET A 1 14.47 12.60 -5.21
CA MET A 1 13.31 13.24 -4.55
C MET A 1 12.09 12.67 -5.25
N PRO A 2 11.51 11.63 -4.67
CA PRO A 2 10.35 10.97 -5.27
C PRO A 2 9.16 11.92 -5.25
N VAL A 3 8.51 12.03 -6.41
CA VAL A 3 7.33 12.88 -6.58
C VAL A 3 6.09 12.00 -6.53
N LEU A 4 5.10 12.38 -5.72
CA LEU A 4 3.83 11.67 -5.67
C LEU A 4 3.14 11.67 -7.05
N ASN A 5 2.73 10.48 -7.49
CA ASN A 5 2.00 10.31 -8.74
C ASN A 5 0.56 10.79 -8.61
N LYS A 6 -0.11 11.11 -9.72
CA LYS A 6 -1.56 11.41 -9.66
C LYS A 6 -2.33 10.18 -9.22
N LEU A 7 -3.36 10.37 -8.40
CA LEU A 7 -4.25 9.28 -8.00
C LEU A 7 -4.95 8.71 -9.24
N GLN A 8 -4.96 7.39 -9.34
CA GLN A 8 -5.76 6.71 -10.35
C GLN A 8 -7.25 6.78 -10.00
N PRO A 9 -8.15 6.81 -10.99
CA PRO A 9 -9.60 6.91 -10.74
C PRO A 9 -10.15 5.80 -9.84
N GLU A 10 -9.59 4.60 -9.91
CA GLU A 10 -10.01 3.46 -9.08
C GLU A 10 -9.63 3.65 -7.60
N LEU A 11 -8.45 4.21 -7.34
CA LEU A 11 -8.00 4.56 -6.00
C LEU A 11 -8.84 5.70 -5.41
N VAL A 12 -9.21 6.70 -6.22
CA VAL A 12 -10.14 7.77 -5.80
C VAL A 12 -11.49 7.18 -5.36
N LYS A 13 -12.01 6.19 -6.10
CA LYS A 13 -13.24 5.48 -5.71
C LYS A 13 -13.07 4.71 -4.39
N ALA A 14 -11.94 4.04 -4.18
CA ALA A 14 -11.65 3.29 -2.97
C ALA A 14 -11.52 4.19 -1.72
N LEU A 15 -10.79 5.31 -1.85
CA LEU A 15 -10.69 6.36 -0.83
C LEU A 15 -12.08 6.91 -0.48
N GLY A 16 -12.92 7.05 -1.49
CA GLY A 16 -14.29 7.54 -1.35
C GLY A 16 -14.33 9.05 -1.09
N LYS A 17 -15.55 9.57 -0.94
CA LYS A 17 -15.78 11.02 -0.76
C LYS A 17 -15.67 11.51 0.69
N ALA A 18 -15.48 10.58 1.63
CA ALA A 18 -15.36 10.95 3.04
C ALA A 18 -13.97 11.58 3.29
N ARG A 19 -13.93 12.71 4.01
CA ARG A 19 -12.69 13.37 4.48
C ARG A 19 -11.78 14.03 3.43
N ASN A 20 -12.26 14.30 2.21
CA ASN A 20 -11.51 15.07 1.20
C ASN A 20 -10.10 14.51 0.92
N PHE A 21 -9.97 13.18 0.81
CA PHE A 21 -8.68 12.52 0.53
C PHE A 21 -7.99 13.03 -0.72
N GLU A 22 -8.76 13.33 -1.78
CA GLU A 22 -8.23 13.83 -3.04
C GLU A 22 -7.56 15.19 -2.87
N GLU A 23 -8.18 16.13 -2.14
CA GLU A 23 -7.63 17.45 -1.87
C GLU A 23 -6.38 17.37 -0.99
N GLN A 24 -6.42 16.54 0.07
CA GLN A 24 -5.26 16.32 0.93
C GLN A 24 -4.08 15.75 0.14
N TYR A 25 -4.34 14.76 -0.71
CA TYR A 25 -3.29 14.15 -1.52
C TYR A 25 -2.76 15.11 -2.59
N GLU A 26 -3.59 15.89 -3.27
CA GLU A 26 -3.12 16.89 -4.24
C GLU A 26 -2.29 17.99 -3.55
N ALA A 27 -2.63 18.38 -2.32
CA ALA A 27 -1.81 19.29 -1.53
C ALA A 27 -0.43 18.69 -1.23
N LEU A 28 -0.38 17.43 -0.78
CA LEU A 28 0.88 16.70 -0.54
C LEU A 28 1.69 16.53 -1.82
N ARG A 29 1.03 16.22 -2.94
CA ARG A 29 1.67 16.09 -4.25
C ARG A 29 2.28 17.40 -4.72
N LYS A 30 1.62 18.54 -4.50
CA LYS A 30 2.22 19.85 -4.77
C LYS A 30 3.44 20.10 -3.88
N LYS A 31 3.34 19.79 -2.57
CA LYS A 31 4.48 19.90 -1.64
C LYS A 31 5.65 19.02 -2.08
N SER A 32 5.42 17.78 -2.50
CA SER A 32 6.48 16.85 -2.94
C SER A 32 7.25 17.34 -4.17
N ASN A 33 6.73 18.32 -4.91
CA ASN A 33 7.45 18.96 -6.02
C ASN A 33 8.42 20.06 -5.57
N SER A 34 8.33 20.50 -4.31
CA SER A 34 9.08 21.65 -3.78
C SER A 34 9.88 21.32 -2.51
N GLU A 35 9.48 20.30 -1.77
CA GLU A 35 10.11 19.85 -0.52
C GLU A 35 9.98 18.33 -0.34
N SER A 36 10.78 17.74 0.56
CA SER A 36 10.63 16.34 0.98
C SER A 36 9.41 16.18 1.89
N LEU A 37 8.69 15.07 1.75
CA LEU A 37 7.56 14.72 2.62
C LEU A 37 7.99 13.97 3.89
N ARG A 38 9.29 13.73 4.06
CA ARG A 38 9.85 13.01 5.19
C ARG A 38 9.55 13.72 6.51
N ASP A 39 8.92 12.98 7.43
CA ASP A 39 8.38 13.44 8.71
C ASP A 39 7.39 14.61 8.61
N ASN A 40 6.76 14.79 7.44
CA ASN A 40 5.75 15.81 7.24
C ASN A 40 4.43 15.41 7.92
N GLN A 41 3.94 16.24 8.84
CA GLN A 41 2.75 15.92 9.64
C GLN A 41 1.49 15.74 8.79
N ASP A 42 1.35 16.47 7.67
CA ASP A 42 0.20 16.30 6.77
C ASP A 42 0.28 14.94 6.06
N ALA A 43 1.48 14.52 5.67
CA ALA A 43 1.71 13.25 5.00
C ALA A 43 1.45 12.05 5.94
N ILE A 44 1.94 12.15 7.17
CA ILE A 44 1.66 11.17 8.25
C ILE A 44 0.15 11.08 8.52
N THR A 45 -0.52 12.23 8.66
CA THR A 45 -1.97 12.28 8.94
C THR A 45 -2.76 11.69 7.78
N TYR A 46 -2.33 11.95 6.55
CA TYR A 46 -2.93 11.35 5.36
C TYR A 46 -2.83 9.83 5.38
N VAL A 47 -1.63 9.27 5.62
CA VAL A 47 -1.41 7.82 5.74
C VAL A 47 -2.35 7.22 6.79
N ASP A 48 -2.38 7.79 7.99
CA ASP A 48 -3.23 7.28 9.08
C ASP A 48 -4.72 7.33 8.70
N ASN A 49 -5.16 8.33 7.94
CA ASN A 49 -6.52 8.41 7.43
C ASN A 49 -6.82 7.34 6.37
N VAL A 50 -5.87 7.04 5.47
CA VAL A 50 -6.00 5.97 4.47
C VAL A 50 -6.06 4.61 5.18
N ILE A 51 -5.24 4.37 6.21
CA ILE A 51 -5.28 3.16 7.04
C ILE A 51 -6.63 3.02 7.75
N LYS A 52 -7.17 4.10 8.32
CA LYS A 52 -8.53 4.09 8.91
C LYS A 52 -9.58 3.70 7.87
N ARG A 53 -9.47 4.20 6.63
CA ARG A 53 -10.36 3.85 5.53
C ARG A 53 -10.22 2.37 5.13
N TYR A 54 -9.00 1.86 5.03
CA TYR A 54 -8.71 0.45 4.80
C TYR A 54 -9.40 -0.44 5.84
N LYS A 55 -9.19 -0.17 7.13
CA LYS A 55 -9.80 -0.94 8.24
C LYS A 55 -11.33 -0.86 8.22
N LEU A 56 -11.89 0.31 7.90
CA LEU A 56 -13.34 0.49 7.77
C LEU A 56 -13.91 -0.40 6.67
N ILE A 57 -13.30 -0.41 5.47
CA ILE A 57 -13.74 -1.26 4.35
C ILE A 57 -13.54 -2.74 4.71
N LYS A 58 -12.43 -3.10 5.35
CA LYS A 58 -12.13 -4.48 5.76
C LYS A 58 -13.17 -5.04 6.73
N GLY A 59 -13.67 -4.20 7.64
CA GLY A 59 -14.74 -4.56 8.57
C GLY A 59 -16.13 -4.72 7.93
N THR A 60 -16.30 -4.42 6.64
CA THR A 60 -17.58 -4.61 5.95
C THR A 60 -17.78 -6.06 5.53
N SER A 61 -19.01 -6.55 5.69
CA SER A 61 -19.44 -7.88 5.25
C SER A 61 -20.43 -7.73 4.09
N PRO A 62 -19.96 -7.63 2.84
CA PRO A 62 -20.82 -7.48 1.68
C PRO A 62 -21.70 -8.72 1.45
N SER A 63 -22.95 -8.49 1.06
CA SER A 63 -23.96 -9.56 0.90
C SER A 63 -23.88 -10.30 -0.45
N SER A 64 -23.05 -9.83 -1.39
CA SER A 64 -22.90 -10.44 -2.72
C SER A 64 -21.44 -10.63 -3.12
N SER A 65 -21.21 -11.59 -4.02
CA SER A 65 -19.87 -11.92 -4.54
C SER A 65 -19.24 -10.74 -5.28
N ASP A 66 -20.01 -10.00 -6.09
CA ASP A 66 -19.51 -8.82 -6.81
C ASP A 66 -19.03 -7.73 -5.85
N LEU A 67 -19.78 -7.49 -4.75
CA LEU A 67 -19.39 -6.53 -3.72
C LEU A 67 -18.19 -7.01 -2.90
N THR A 68 -18.03 -8.33 -2.76
CA THR A 68 -16.84 -8.93 -2.12
C THR A 68 -15.60 -8.70 -2.97
N ILE A 69 -15.67 -9.00 -4.27
CA ILE A 69 -14.58 -8.76 -5.23
C ILE A 69 -14.22 -7.26 -5.25
N LEU A 70 -15.21 -6.38 -5.30
CA LEU A 70 -14.99 -4.93 -5.28
C LEU A 70 -14.30 -4.48 -3.98
N ARG A 71 -14.75 -5.01 -2.83
CA ARG A 71 -14.14 -4.74 -1.52
C ARG A 71 -12.68 -5.16 -1.54
N ASP A 72 -12.37 -6.37 -1.97
CA ASP A 72 -10.99 -6.90 -1.98
C ASP A 72 -10.08 -6.11 -2.92
N SER A 73 -10.57 -5.72 -4.10
CA SER A 73 -9.86 -4.81 -4.99
C SER A 73 -9.58 -3.45 -4.34
N TYR A 74 -10.55 -2.88 -3.61
CA TYR A 74 -10.34 -1.62 -2.89
C TYR A 74 -9.35 -1.76 -1.73
N LEU A 75 -9.40 -2.87 -0.98
CA LEU A 75 -8.44 -3.15 0.08
C LEU A 75 -7.02 -3.23 -0.46
N LYS A 76 -6.83 -3.90 -1.60
CA LYS A 76 -5.53 -3.98 -2.27
C LYS A 76 -5.01 -2.59 -2.66
N LEU A 77 -5.84 -1.79 -3.37
CA LEU A 77 -5.45 -0.44 -3.80
C LEU A 77 -5.08 0.47 -2.61
N LEU A 78 -5.86 0.42 -1.52
CA LEU A 78 -5.59 1.23 -0.33
C LEU A 78 -4.34 0.76 0.42
N LYS A 79 -4.12 -0.55 0.47
CA LYS A 79 -2.95 -1.18 1.11
C LYS A 79 -1.66 -0.73 0.41
N GLU A 80 -1.61 -0.86 -0.90
CA GLU A 80 -0.44 -0.48 -1.72
C GLU A 80 -0.17 1.02 -1.63
N HIS A 81 -1.21 1.84 -1.77
CA HIS A 81 -1.10 3.29 -1.72
C HIS A 81 -0.61 3.79 -0.35
N ALA A 82 -1.20 3.30 0.75
CA ALA A 82 -0.78 3.70 2.08
C ALA A 82 0.67 3.27 2.38
N ALA A 83 1.09 2.12 1.86
CA ALA A 83 2.46 1.63 2.00
C ALA A 83 3.47 2.51 1.25
N GLU A 84 3.18 2.87 -0.01
CA GLU A 84 4.01 3.80 -0.80
C GLU A 84 4.16 5.15 -0.10
N VAL A 85 3.04 5.76 0.31
CA VAL A 85 3.08 7.06 0.98
C VAL A 85 3.75 6.95 2.36
N SER A 86 3.68 5.81 3.05
CA SER A 86 4.40 5.60 4.31
C SER A 86 5.92 5.67 4.11
N VAL A 87 6.46 4.98 3.11
CA VAL A 87 7.91 5.02 2.80
C VAL A 87 8.39 6.44 2.53
N LEU A 88 7.55 7.25 1.89
CA LEU A 88 7.81 8.67 1.60
C LEU A 88 7.68 9.61 2.80
N SER A 89 6.85 9.23 3.77
CA SER A 89 6.44 10.15 4.84
C SER A 89 7.21 9.94 6.14
N PHE A 90 7.81 8.77 6.35
CA PHE A 90 8.46 8.44 7.62
C PHE A 90 9.98 8.29 7.44
N SER A 91 10.74 8.99 8.26
CA SER A 91 12.20 8.83 8.27
C SER A 91 12.68 7.55 8.93
N LYS A 92 11.87 7.00 9.86
CA LYS A 92 12.24 5.86 10.69
C LYS A 92 11.61 4.57 10.17
N PRO A 93 12.41 3.50 9.99
CA PRO A 93 11.90 2.19 9.60
C PRO A 93 10.85 1.62 10.55
N GLU A 94 10.96 1.87 11.86
CA GLU A 94 9.99 1.41 12.87
C GLU A 94 8.58 1.99 12.67
N ASP A 95 8.49 3.24 12.23
CA ASP A 95 7.23 3.91 11.96
C ASP A 95 6.59 3.32 10.70
N VAL A 96 7.39 3.10 9.65
CA VAL A 96 6.94 2.39 8.43
C VAL A 96 6.44 0.99 8.79
N ALA A 97 7.22 0.22 9.56
CA ALA A 97 6.86 -1.14 9.98
C ALA A 97 5.50 -1.18 10.69
N SER A 98 5.27 -0.22 11.58
CA SER A 98 4.04 -0.11 12.34
C SER A 98 2.82 0.13 11.43
N ARG A 99 2.95 1.01 10.43
CA ARG A 99 1.86 1.30 9.46
C ARG A 99 1.61 0.12 8.52
N LEU A 100 2.67 -0.55 8.06
CA LEU A 100 2.55 -1.76 7.24
C LEU A 100 1.86 -2.90 8.01
N LYS A 101 2.16 -3.05 9.30
CA LYS A 101 1.46 -4.02 10.16
C LYS A 101 -0.03 -3.72 10.26
N GLU A 102 -0.41 -2.44 10.35
CA GLU A 102 -1.82 -2.04 10.37
C GLU A 102 -2.57 -2.26 9.04
N LEU A 103 -1.82 -2.46 7.95
CA LEU A 103 -2.31 -2.78 6.61
C LEU A 103 -2.26 -4.28 6.30
N ASP A 104 -2.00 -5.12 7.30
CA ASP A 104 -1.90 -6.58 7.18
C ASP A 104 -0.85 -7.04 6.16
N PHE A 105 0.31 -6.37 6.11
CA PHE A 105 1.50 -6.96 5.48
C PHE A 105 2.07 -8.07 6.34
N ASP A 106 2.64 -9.09 5.69
CA ASP A 106 3.33 -10.17 6.39
C ASP A 106 4.62 -9.66 7.08
N SER A 107 5.01 -10.33 8.15
CA SER A 107 6.20 -9.94 8.93
C SER A 107 7.50 -10.04 8.12
N ASP A 108 7.62 -11.00 7.19
CA ASP A 108 8.76 -11.12 6.28
C ASP A 108 8.80 -9.93 5.29
N THR A 109 7.65 -9.55 4.74
CA THR A 109 7.54 -8.38 3.85
C THR A 109 7.92 -7.10 4.60
N ILE A 110 7.44 -6.93 5.84
CA ILE A 110 7.80 -5.79 6.68
C ILE A 110 9.30 -5.76 6.97
N ASP A 111 9.90 -6.89 7.40
CA ASP A 111 11.33 -6.99 7.71
C ASP A 111 12.20 -6.65 6.50
N LYS A 112 11.84 -7.15 5.31
CA LYS A 112 12.55 -6.82 4.06
C LYS A 112 12.44 -5.34 3.72
N MET A 113 11.27 -4.73 3.87
CA MET A 113 11.07 -3.31 3.61
C MET A 113 11.88 -2.44 4.59
N THR A 114 11.84 -2.73 5.89
CA THR A 114 12.55 -1.94 6.90
C THR A 114 14.06 -2.06 6.77
N LYS A 115 14.59 -3.29 6.56
CA LYS A 115 16.02 -3.50 6.33
C LYS A 115 16.50 -2.82 5.06
N GLY A 116 15.70 -2.87 4.00
CA GLY A 116 15.97 -2.14 2.76
C GLY A 116 16.10 -0.64 2.99
N LEU A 117 15.18 -0.05 3.76
CA LEU A 117 15.20 1.36 4.10
C LEU A 117 16.42 1.75 4.97
N GLU A 118 16.79 0.90 5.93
CA GLU A 118 18.00 1.07 6.75
C GLU A 118 19.27 1.04 5.89
N GLN A 119 19.40 0.07 5.00
CA GLN A 119 20.57 -0.10 4.12
C GLN A 119 20.70 1.02 3.09
N ALA A 120 19.57 1.55 2.64
CA ALA A 120 19.52 2.67 1.72
C ALA A 120 19.85 4.02 2.40
N GLY A 121 20.12 4.05 3.71
CA GLY A 121 20.31 5.29 4.47
C GLY A 121 19.04 6.14 4.51
N GLY A 122 17.88 5.53 4.32
CA GLY A 122 16.60 6.22 4.13
C GLY A 122 16.46 6.92 2.78
N ASP A 123 17.13 6.45 1.72
CA ASP A 123 16.83 6.87 0.36
C ASP A 123 15.43 6.39 -0.05
N GLU A 124 14.54 7.37 -0.22
CA GLU A 124 13.11 7.17 -0.43
C GLU A 124 12.82 6.48 -1.78
N ASP A 125 13.61 6.81 -2.81
CA ASP A 125 13.50 6.23 -4.17
C ASP A 125 13.84 4.71 -4.16
N THR A 126 14.89 4.31 -3.44
CA THR A 126 15.25 2.90 -3.25
C THR A 126 14.21 2.16 -2.40
N GLY A 127 13.68 2.80 -1.36
CA GLY A 127 12.61 2.25 -0.52
C GLY A 127 11.32 1.97 -1.32
N ILE A 128 10.90 2.90 -2.19
CA ILE A 128 9.74 2.71 -3.07
C ILE A 128 10.00 1.61 -4.10
N ALA A 129 11.18 1.58 -4.72
CA ALA A 129 11.52 0.54 -5.70
C ALA A 129 11.49 -0.86 -5.07
N LEU A 130 11.99 -1.00 -3.84
CA LEU A 130 11.88 -2.23 -3.06
C LEU A 130 10.42 -2.55 -2.72
N LEU A 131 9.62 -1.56 -2.31
CA LEU A 131 8.21 -1.75 -2.00
C LEU A 131 7.42 -2.27 -3.20
N LEU A 132 7.58 -1.63 -4.36
CA LEU A 132 6.94 -2.05 -5.61
C LEU A 132 7.41 -3.46 -6.00
N SER A 133 8.69 -3.79 -5.85
CA SER A 133 9.22 -5.12 -6.16
C SER A 133 8.63 -6.21 -5.26
N LEU A 134 8.45 -5.93 -3.97
CA LEU A 134 7.88 -6.86 -3.00
C LEU A 134 6.37 -7.05 -3.21
N ILE A 135 5.64 -5.96 -3.44
CA ILE A 135 4.21 -6.01 -3.77
C ILE A 135 3.97 -6.80 -5.06
N ILE A 136 4.77 -6.58 -6.11
CA ILE A 136 4.68 -7.36 -7.35
C ILE A 136 4.96 -8.85 -7.09
N CYS A 137 5.94 -9.18 -6.23
CA CYS A 137 6.21 -10.57 -5.86
C CYS A 137 5.04 -11.23 -5.10
N GLU A 138 4.44 -10.54 -4.12
CA GLU A 138 3.27 -11.06 -3.38
C GLU A 138 2.08 -11.32 -4.33
N GLN A 139 1.79 -10.38 -5.25
CA GLN A 139 0.74 -10.55 -6.25
C GLN A 139 0.99 -11.73 -7.21
N THR A 140 2.26 -11.96 -7.56
CA THR A 140 2.66 -13.09 -8.43
C THR A 140 2.50 -14.41 -7.68
N LEU A 141 2.85 -14.47 -6.39
CA LEU A 141 2.72 -15.66 -5.56
C LEU A 141 1.26 -16.05 -5.28
N GLU A 142 0.39 -15.06 -5.05
CA GLU A 142 -1.07 -15.27 -4.93
C GLU A 142 -1.68 -15.75 -6.26
N SER A 143 -1.22 -15.23 -7.41
CA SER A 143 -1.64 -15.74 -8.73
C SER A 143 -1.11 -17.15 -9.03
N CYS A 144 0.11 -17.48 -8.61
CA CYS A 144 0.69 -18.81 -8.82
C CYS A 144 0.06 -19.91 -7.94
N SER A 145 -0.60 -19.54 -6.84
CA SER A 145 -1.29 -20.48 -5.95
C SER A 145 -2.65 -20.96 -6.50
N ARG A 146 -3.05 -20.51 -7.70
CA ARG A 146 -4.30 -20.92 -8.38
C ARG A 146 -4.07 -21.77 -9.63
N ASN A 147 -2.89 -22.37 -9.79
CA ASN A 147 -2.70 -23.44 -10.77
C ASN A 147 -2.83 -24.77 -10.05
N GLU A 148 -4.05 -25.31 -10.10
CA GLU A 148 -4.37 -26.67 -9.72
C GLU A 148 -3.33 -27.61 -10.34
N HIS A 149 -2.56 -28.29 -9.50
CA HIS A 149 -1.70 -29.37 -9.94
C HIS A 149 -2.59 -30.46 -10.54
N GLY A 150 -2.78 -30.41 -11.86
CA GLY A 150 -3.34 -31.48 -12.64
C GLY A 150 -2.47 -32.72 -12.44
N HIS A 151 -2.94 -33.64 -11.60
CA HIS A 151 -2.36 -34.96 -11.43
C HIS A 151 -2.23 -35.64 -12.81
N PRO A 152 -1.04 -36.14 -13.19
CA PRO A 152 -0.96 -37.04 -14.33
C PRO A 152 -1.65 -38.35 -13.94
N SER A 153 -2.85 -38.59 -14.47
CA SER A 153 -3.47 -39.91 -14.45
C SER A 153 -2.61 -40.86 -15.29
N ARG A 154 -1.66 -41.54 -14.66
CA ARG A 154 -1.11 -42.80 -15.19
C ARG A 154 -2.25 -43.82 -15.18
N ARG A 155 -2.76 -44.17 -16.36
CA ARG A 155 -3.44 -45.45 -16.56
C ARG A 155 -2.43 -46.43 -17.16
N PHE A 156 -2.26 -47.55 -16.45
CA PHE A 156 -1.71 -48.79 -16.99
C PHE A 156 -2.73 -49.44 -17.92
#